data_AF-A0A3S5AH84-F1
#
_entry.id   AF-A0A3S5AH84-F1
#
_cell.length_a   1.000
_cell.length_b   1.000
_cell.length_c   1.000
_cell.angle_alpha   90.00
_cell.angle_beta   90.00
_cell.angle_gamma   90.00
#
_symmetry.space_group_name_H-M   'P 1'
#
loop_
_entity.id
_entity.type
_entity.pdbx_description
1 polymer ?
#
loop_
_entity_poly.entity_id
_entity_poly.type
_entity_poly.pdbx_seq_one_letter_code
_entity_poly.pdbx_strand_id
1 'polypeptide(L)'
;MKTLHTPPFVLTPFTLVLGIRNKDDNQKSICLPSSELSQQLRPSLRQWNIKVLTKEKRTLFTSLPTQHEKTDKLECSGVYGIQCGNCEQKYIGETGRKVSLQIKEHHRPCRNMDTKRSEIAKHEIA
;
A
#
# COMPACT_ATOMS: atom_id res chain seq x y z
N MET A 1 -24.89 30.59 -36.52
CA MET A 1 -24.29 30.69 -35.17
C MET A 1 -23.81 29.30 -34.78
N LYS A 2 -22.50 29.03 -34.87
CA LYS A 2 -21.92 27.70 -34.65
C LYS A 2 -21.26 27.69 -33.27
N THR A 3 -21.80 26.91 -32.34
CA THR A 3 -21.19 26.62 -31.05
C THR A 3 -20.07 25.62 -31.26
N LEU A 4 -18.82 26.07 -31.06
CA LEU A 4 -17.64 25.21 -31.13
C LEU A 4 -17.50 24.49 -29.79
N HIS A 5 -17.76 23.18 -29.80
CA HIS A 5 -17.27 22.27 -28.75
C HIS A 5 -15.73 22.22 -28.83
N THR A 6 -15.06 22.42 -27.69
CA THR A 6 -13.63 22.13 -27.53
C THR A 6 -13.40 21.07 -26.44
N PRO A 7 -12.43 20.14 -26.63
CA PRO A 7 -12.31 18.87 -25.90
C PRO A 7 -11.68 18.99 -24.50
N PRO A 8 -11.76 17.92 -23.66
CA PRO A 8 -11.34 17.97 -22.26
C PRO A 8 -9.83 18.16 -22.10
N PHE A 9 -9.49 18.93 -21.06
CA PHE A 9 -8.14 19.17 -20.56
C PHE A 9 -7.35 17.87 -20.42
N VAL A 10 -6.37 17.69 -21.31
CA VAL A 10 -5.33 16.69 -21.16
C VAL A 10 -4.36 17.20 -20.09
N LEU A 11 -4.41 16.60 -18.90
CA LEU A 11 -3.41 16.78 -17.84
C LEU A 11 -2.09 16.20 -18.33
N THR A 12 -1.24 17.03 -18.95
CA THR A 12 0.16 16.69 -19.19
C THR A 12 0.94 16.78 -17.87
N PRO A 13 1.62 15.72 -17.41
CA PRO A 13 2.39 15.74 -16.15
C PRO A 13 3.76 16.43 -16.28
N PHE A 14 4.01 17.15 -17.37
CA PHE A 14 5.32 17.73 -17.71
C PHE A 14 5.33 19.26 -17.61
N THR A 15 4.75 19.85 -16.57
CA THR A 15 5.04 21.24 -16.25
C THR A 15 6.43 21.31 -15.62
N LEU A 16 7.44 21.57 -16.45
CA LEU A 16 8.83 21.80 -16.04
C LEU A 16 8.88 23.10 -15.22
N VAL A 17 8.66 23.01 -13.91
CA VAL A 17 8.90 24.13 -12.99
C VAL A 17 10.41 24.28 -12.82
N LEU A 18 11.04 25.13 -13.63
CA LEU A 18 12.39 25.62 -13.39
C LEU A 18 12.37 26.47 -12.11
N GLY A 19 12.57 25.84 -10.97
CA GLY A 19 12.87 26.53 -9.73
C GLY A 19 14.32 27.02 -9.76
N ILE A 20 14.56 28.23 -10.27
CA ILE A 20 15.85 28.91 -10.08
C ILE A 20 15.89 29.41 -8.63
N ARG A 21 16.47 28.61 -7.73
CA ARG A 21 16.79 29.08 -6.36
C ARG A 21 18.06 29.92 -6.42
N ASN A 22 17.92 31.24 -6.37
CA ASN A 22 19.03 32.15 -6.10
C ASN A 22 19.37 32.08 -4.61
N LYS A 23 20.60 31.67 -4.30
CA LYS A 23 21.18 31.76 -2.95
C LYS A 23 22.55 32.42 -3.13
N ASP A 24 22.56 33.73 -2.85
CA ASP A 24 23.67 34.67 -2.66
C ASP A 24 24.98 34.43 -3.46
N ASP A 25 25.14 35.28 -4.47
CA ASP A 25 26.33 35.87 -5.08
C ASP A 25 27.50 34.96 -5.50
N ASN A 26 27.50 34.67 -6.82
CA ASN A 26 28.57 34.14 -7.67
C ASN A 26 28.58 32.64 -8.00
N GLN A 27 27.59 31.84 -7.57
CA GLN A 27 27.39 30.49 -8.14
C GLN A 27 25.93 30.22 -8.54
N LYS A 28 25.66 30.26 -9.85
CA LYS A 28 24.38 29.86 -10.43
C LYS A 28 24.27 28.34 -10.38
N SER A 29 23.17 27.81 -9.86
CA SER A 29 22.94 26.34 -9.83
C SER A 29 21.61 25.97 -10.44
N ILE A 30 21.57 24.83 -11.15
CA ILE A 30 20.38 24.28 -11.77
C ILE A 30 20.19 22.82 -11.38
N CYS A 31 18.97 22.45 -11.00
CA CYS A 31 18.63 21.06 -10.70
C CYS A 31 18.01 20.40 -11.93
N LEU A 32 18.63 19.34 -12.44
CA LEU A 32 18.14 18.57 -13.58
C LEU A 32 17.86 17.11 -13.17
N PRO A 33 16.84 16.45 -13.75
CA PRO A 33 16.63 15.02 -13.56
C PRO A 33 17.78 14.23 -14.20
N SER A 34 18.28 13.17 -13.52
CA SER A 34 19.30 12.27 -14.08
C SER A 34 18.78 11.62 -15.36
N SER A 35 19.26 12.13 -16.50
CA SER A 35 18.84 11.76 -17.85
C SER A 35 19.99 12.02 -18.82
N GLU A 36 20.00 11.34 -19.96
CA GLU A 36 21.00 11.53 -21.02
C GLU A 36 21.13 13.00 -21.43
N LEU A 37 20.00 13.69 -21.60
CA LEU A 37 19.95 15.12 -21.91
C LEU A 37 20.64 15.99 -20.84
N SER A 38 20.45 15.67 -19.56
CA SER A 38 21.13 16.39 -18.48
C SER A 38 22.65 16.17 -18.52
N GLN A 39 23.12 15.02 -19.01
CA GLN A 39 24.54 14.72 -19.13
C GLN A 39 25.17 15.45 -20.31
N GLN A 40 24.48 15.49 -21.45
CA GLN A 40 24.90 16.23 -22.64
C GLN A 40 24.94 17.75 -22.41
N LEU A 41 24.08 18.30 -21.55
CA LEU A 41 24.05 19.73 -21.23
C LEU A 41 25.10 20.15 -20.19
N ARG A 42 25.68 19.23 -19.42
CA ARG A 42 26.69 19.53 -18.38
C ARG A 42 27.93 20.26 -18.92
N PRO A 43 28.56 19.84 -20.04
CA PRO A 43 29.73 20.52 -20.58
C PRO A 43 29.44 21.98 -20.94
N SER A 44 28.32 22.25 -21.60
CA SER A 44 27.91 23.61 -21.97
C SER A 44 27.65 24.46 -20.72
N LEU A 45 26.93 23.93 -19.71
CA LEU A 45 26.61 24.68 -18.49
C LEU A 45 27.84 24.95 -17.61
N ARG A 46 28.88 24.10 -17.67
CA ARG A 46 30.17 24.35 -16.99
C ARG A 46 30.90 25.57 -17.53
N GLN A 47 30.81 25.84 -18.83
CA GLN A 47 31.43 27.02 -19.45
C GLN A 47 30.87 28.33 -18.89
N TRP A 48 29.60 28.31 -18.48
CA TRP A 48 28.90 29.44 -17.86
C TRP A 48 29.02 29.46 -16.33
N ASN A 49 29.89 28.62 -15.75
CA ASN A 49 30.08 28.46 -14.30
C ASN A 49 28.78 28.09 -13.56
N ILE A 50 27.89 27.33 -14.21
CA ILE A 50 26.61 26.88 -13.64
C ILE A 50 26.78 25.47 -13.08
N LYS A 51 26.52 25.31 -11.79
CA LYS A 51 26.57 24.01 -11.11
C LYS A 51 25.30 23.21 -11.39
N VAL A 52 25.43 22.07 -12.07
CA VAL A 52 24.33 21.13 -12.32
C VAL A 52 24.20 20.16 -11.14
N LEU A 53 23.11 20.27 -10.40
CA LEU A 53 22.71 19.30 -9.39
C LEU A 53 21.78 18.27 -10.04
N THR A 54 22.03 17.00 -9.78
CA THR A 54 21.22 15.93 -10.37
C THR A 54 20.22 15.42 -9.35
N LYS A 55 18.93 15.51 -9.67
CA LYS A 55 17.88 14.93 -8.83
C LYS A 55 17.71 13.47 -9.21
N GLU A 56 17.96 12.59 -8.25
CA GLU A 56 17.70 11.17 -8.41
C GLU A 56 16.18 10.91 -8.39
N LYS A 57 15.72 9.96 -9.22
CA LYS A 57 14.28 9.71 -9.43
C LYS A 57 13.62 8.93 -8.28
N ARG A 58 14.40 8.45 -7.31
CA ARG A 58 13.90 7.60 -6.23
C ARG A 58 13.38 8.47 -5.10
N THR A 59 12.06 8.49 -4.92
CA THR A 59 11.46 9.08 -3.71
C THR A 59 11.63 8.08 -2.58
N LEU A 60 11.77 8.57 -1.34
CA LEU A 60 11.87 7.71 -0.14
C LEU A 60 10.70 6.71 -0.05
N PHE A 61 9.51 7.11 -0.52
CA PHE A 61 8.33 6.26 -0.61
C PHE A 61 8.47 5.08 -1.58
N THR A 62 9.34 5.16 -2.58
CA THR A 62 9.59 4.05 -3.53
C THR A 62 10.58 3.03 -2.98
N SER A 63 11.50 3.46 -2.11
CA SER A 63 12.47 2.57 -1.44
C SER A 63 11.91 1.84 -0.22
N LEU A 64 10.78 2.30 0.30
CA LEU A 64 10.12 1.63 1.40
C LEU A 64 9.33 0.43 0.86
N PRO A 65 9.52 -0.79 1.40
CA PRO A 65 8.68 -1.91 1.03
C PRO A 65 7.23 -1.55 1.35
N THR A 66 6.36 -1.67 0.35
CA THR A 66 4.92 -1.47 0.54
C THR A 66 4.42 -2.63 1.40
N GLN A 67 4.36 -2.41 2.71
CA GLN A 67 4.18 -3.45 3.74
C GLN A 67 2.72 -3.95 3.86
N HIS A 68 2.06 -4.19 2.73
CA HIS A 68 0.77 -4.86 2.68
C HIS A 68 0.95 -6.22 2.01
N GLU A 69 1.64 -7.12 2.70
CA GLU A 69 1.56 -8.53 2.37
C GLU A 69 0.11 -8.96 2.60
N LYS A 70 -0.50 -9.57 1.58
CA LYS A 70 -1.87 -10.07 1.67
C LYS A 70 -1.86 -11.32 2.53
N THR A 71 -1.87 -11.15 3.84
CA THR A 71 -2.01 -12.26 4.78
C THR A 71 -3.37 -12.91 4.58
N ASP A 72 -3.42 -14.24 4.61
CA ASP A 72 -4.66 -14.99 4.56
C ASP A 72 -5.62 -14.55 5.66
N LYS A 73 -6.91 -14.45 5.34
CA LYS A 73 -7.94 -13.98 6.29
C LYS A 73 -8.01 -14.79 7.57
N LEU A 74 -7.59 -16.07 7.52
CA LEU A 74 -7.58 -16.98 8.67
C LEU A 74 -6.37 -16.77 9.59
N GLU A 75 -5.30 -16.16 9.09
CA GLU A 75 -4.08 -15.86 9.85
C GLU A 75 -4.10 -14.47 10.47
N CYS A 76 -5.20 -13.73 10.26
CA CYS A 76 -5.47 -12.44 10.87
C CYS A 76 -6.41 -12.56 12.07
N SER A 77 -6.43 -11.52 12.89
CA SER A 77 -7.47 -11.29 13.89
C SER A 77 -8.77 -10.83 13.23
N GLY A 78 -9.89 -11.04 13.92
CA GLY A 78 -11.18 -10.58 13.48
C GLY A 78 -12.34 -11.42 13.96
N VAL A 79 -13.49 -11.16 13.35
CA VAL A 79 -14.75 -11.88 13.59
C VAL A 79 -14.85 -13.06 12.64
N TYR A 80 -15.21 -14.22 13.18
CA TYR A 80 -15.40 -15.45 12.41
C TYR A 80 -16.72 -16.13 12.78
N GLY A 81 -17.18 -17.04 11.91
CA GLY A 81 -18.41 -17.78 12.12
C GLY A 81 -18.24 -19.27 11.86
N ILE A 82 -18.78 -20.10 12.75
CA ILE A 82 -18.79 -21.57 12.63
C ILE A 82 -20.25 -22.00 12.39
N GLN A 83 -20.48 -22.76 11.33
CA GLN A 83 -21.81 -23.30 11.03
C GLN A 83 -22.05 -24.56 11.84
N CYS A 84 -23.23 -24.66 12.46
CA CYS A 84 -23.70 -25.88 13.09
C CYS A 84 -23.99 -26.92 12.00
N GLY A 85 -23.49 -28.15 12.16
CA GLY A 85 -23.81 -29.25 11.23
C GLY A 85 -25.24 -29.78 11.39
N ASN A 86 -25.82 -29.62 12.58
CA ASN A 86 -27.08 -30.24 12.98
C ASN A 86 -28.25 -29.25 13.14
N CYS A 87 -28.02 -27.97 12.85
CA CYS A 87 -28.98 -26.90 13.04
C CYS A 87 -28.67 -25.71 12.12
N GLU A 88 -29.67 -24.88 11.81
CA GLU A 88 -29.49 -23.68 10.96
C GLU A 88 -28.79 -22.51 11.70
N GLN A 89 -28.35 -22.74 12.94
CA GLN A 89 -27.68 -21.72 13.75
C GLN A 89 -26.20 -21.62 13.40
N LYS A 90 -25.65 -20.41 13.53
CA LYS A 90 -24.23 -20.11 13.35
C LYS A 90 -23.67 -19.49 14.61
N TYR A 91 -22.56 -20.03 15.10
CA TYR A 91 -21.78 -19.39 16.16
C TYR A 91 -20.96 -18.25 15.56
N ILE A 92 -21.02 -17.06 16.16
CA ILE A 92 -20.20 -15.91 15.77
C ILE A 92 -19.31 -15.54 16.94
N GLY A 93 -18.00 -15.48 16.71
CA GLY A 93 -17.01 -15.16 17.72
C GLY A 93 -16.00 -14.13 17.21
N GLU A 94 -15.44 -13.35 18.13
CA GLU A 94 -14.32 -12.45 17.88
C GLU A 94 -13.03 -13.06 18.45
N THR A 95 -11.90 -12.87 17.76
CA THR A 95 -10.59 -13.20 18.31
C THR A 95 -9.54 -12.17 17.91
N GLY A 96 -8.74 -11.75 18.89
CA GLY A 96 -7.56 -10.92 18.67
C GLY A 96 -6.35 -11.73 18.19
N ARG A 97 -6.45 -13.07 18.14
CA ARG A 97 -5.42 -13.98 17.62
C ARG A 97 -5.79 -14.43 16.22
N LYS A 98 -4.97 -15.32 15.64
CA LYS A 98 -5.29 -15.97 14.36
C LYS A 98 -6.63 -16.71 14.46
N VAL A 99 -7.57 -16.37 13.59
CA VAL A 99 -8.86 -17.05 13.48
C VAL A 99 -8.68 -18.57 13.31
N SER A 100 -7.66 -19.01 12.56
CA SER A 100 -7.33 -20.43 12.37
C SER A 100 -7.06 -21.17 13.67
N LEU A 101 -6.42 -20.54 14.65
CA LEU A 101 -6.12 -21.12 15.95
C LEU A 101 -7.39 -21.25 16.79
N GLN A 102 -8.20 -20.19 16.82
CA GLN A 102 -9.45 -20.16 17.58
C GLN A 102 -10.42 -21.24 17.10
N ILE A 103 -10.55 -21.42 15.78
CA ILE A 103 -11.39 -22.49 15.19
C ILE A 103 -10.89 -23.88 15.61
N LYS A 104 -9.58 -24.12 15.63
CA LYS A 104 -9.00 -25.40 16.08
C LYS A 104 -9.29 -25.66 17.55
N GLU A 105 -9.20 -24.64 18.39
CA GLU A 105 -9.53 -24.73 19.81
C GLU A 105 -11.01 -25.08 20.02
N HIS A 106 -11.92 -24.51 19.23
CA HIS A 106 -13.34 -24.86 19.27
C HIS A 106 -13.63 -26.27 18.76
N HIS A 107 -12.93 -26.74 17.73
CA HIS A 107 -13.12 -28.10 17.19
C HIS A 107 -12.61 -29.20 18.14
N ARG A 108 -11.63 -28.90 19.02
CA ARG A 108 -11.06 -29.88 19.97
C ARG A 108 -12.09 -30.48 20.94
N PRO A 109 -12.87 -29.70 21.72
CA PRO A 109 -13.90 -30.24 22.58
C PRO A 109 -15.04 -30.92 21.81
N CYS A 110 -15.33 -30.49 20.57
CA CYS A 110 -16.32 -31.16 19.73
C CYS A 110 -15.90 -32.58 19.36
N ARG A 111 -14.62 -32.81 19.03
CA ARG A 111 -14.08 -34.17 18.80
C ARG A 111 -14.15 -35.06 20.04
N ASN A 112 -13.93 -34.48 21.21
CA ASN A 112 -13.90 -35.21 22.48
C ASN A 112 -15.29 -35.38 23.10
N MET A 113 -16.34 -34.83 22.48
CA MET A 113 -17.69 -34.72 23.02
C MET A 113 -17.76 -34.03 24.41
N ASP A 114 -16.81 -33.11 24.65
CA ASP A 114 -16.65 -32.39 25.91
C ASP A 114 -17.64 -31.20 26.00
N THR A 115 -18.93 -31.49 26.12
CA THR A 115 -20.02 -30.49 26.19
C THR A 115 -19.95 -29.54 27.39
N LYS A 116 -19.17 -29.89 28.43
CA LYS A 116 -18.94 -29.03 29.60
C LYS A 116 -17.98 -27.88 29.31
N ARG A 117 -17.10 -28.02 28.31
CA ARG A 117 -16.03 -27.06 28.00
C ARG A 117 -16.37 -26.12 26.86
N SER A 118 -17.34 -26.46 26.03
CA SER A 118 -17.77 -25.61 24.93
C SER A 118 -19.26 -25.79 24.64
N GLU A 119 -19.96 -24.67 24.56
CA GLU A 119 -21.35 -24.65 24.11
C GLU A 119 -21.46 -25.09 22.64
N ILE A 120 -20.46 -24.77 21.80
CA ILE A 120 -20.43 -25.18 20.38
C ILE A 120 -20.42 -26.71 20.26
N ALA A 121 -19.73 -27.42 21.17
CA ALA A 121 -19.73 -28.87 21.20
C ALA A 121 -21.14 -29.46 21.44
N LYS A 122 -22.05 -28.75 22.12
CA LYS A 122 -23.44 -29.21 22.29
C LYS A 122 -24.23 -29.17 20.98
N HIS A 123 -23.87 -28.27 20.08
CA HIS A 123 -24.55 -28.08 18.80
C HIS A 123 -23.95 -28.92 17.65
N GLU A 124 -22.70 -29.38 17.79
CA GLU A 124 -22.05 -30.27 16.82
C GLU A 124 -22.26 -31.78 17.11
N ILE A 125 -22.85 -32.14 18.26
CA ILE A 125 -23.15 -33.53 18.61
C ILE A 125 -24.61 -33.85 18.23
N ALA A 126 -24.76 -34.78 17.29
CA ALA A 126 -25.96 -35.59 17.08
C ALA A 126 -25.64 -37.04 17.44
#